data_AF-A0A326GQ23-F1
#
_entry.id   AF-A0A326GQ23-F1
#
_cell.length_a   1.000
_cell.length_b   1.000
_cell.length_c   1.000
_cell.angle_alpha   90.00
_cell.angle_beta   90.00
_cell.angle_gamma   90.00
#
_symmetry.space_group_name_H-M   'P 1'
#
loop_
_entity.id
_entity.type
_entity.pdbx_description
1 polymer ?
#
loop_
_entity_poly.entity_id
_entity_poly.type
_entity_poly.pdbx_seq_one_letter_code
_entity_poly.pdbx_strand_id
1 'polypeptide(L)'
;MRRAFVPIAALAVLAGAAVWAQDDPVAAGRERLGAAKRAAVEAAARSKRLEQAARAAQAGAERTGAAQAALAARIAAAKASRAAAQARVALIGELLARRRADLAARQAPVARLVGALQSLATRPAWLAVAQPGSTNDLVHVRAVLGTVVPAMQQRTAAVRAGVTDAARLRSQAGVALAALAASNARLEGERLALVRAEAAQRLRSRELARGAMVESDRAIALGEQARDIVDRLEELGEARDTRAALAALPGPLPRPDAAAPALPPPAYRLPVKGAVANGFGEISDSGVRARGLTLTVAPGATVVAPAPGRIAFSKRFRGYRRVVILDHGDGWTTTVTGLAASVGPVDGRVVAGTPIGRAPTGDAPPVTIELRRRGVPVDLAAML
;
A
#
# COMPACT_ATOMS: atom_id res chain seq x y z
N MET A 1 -51.54 -41.88 11.82
CA MET A 1 -52.36 -43.09 11.54
C MET A 1 -52.69 -43.06 10.06
N ARG A 2 -52.47 -44.05 9.19
CA ARG A 2 -52.00 -45.44 9.27
C ARG A 2 -51.22 -45.75 7.98
N ARG A 3 -50.22 -46.62 8.13
CA ARG A 3 -49.47 -47.29 7.08
C ARG A 3 -50.37 -48.18 6.20
N ALA A 4 -49.98 -48.36 4.94
CA ALA A 4 -50.18 -49.63 4.23
C ALA A 4 -48.97 -49.92 3.32
N PHE A 5 -48.32 -51.04 3.60
CA PHE A 5 -47.28 -51.74 2.85
C PHE A 5 -47.98 -52.64 1.80
N VAL A 6 -47.62 -52.63 0.49
CA VAL A 6 -46.71 -53.59 -0.24
C VAL A 6 -47.43 -54.92 -0.65
N PRO A 7 -47.08 -55.74 -1.69
CA PRO A 7 -46.00 -55.73 -2.72
C PRO A 7 -46.38 -56.19 -4.19
N ILE A 8 -45.35 -56.28 -5.06
CA ILE A 8 -45.03 -57.35 -6.06
C ILE A 8 -44.96 -56.98 -7.57
N ALA A 9 -43.72 -57.07 -8.06
CA ALA A 9 -43.19 -57.50 -9.36
C ALA A 9 -43.51 -56.77 -10.68
N ALA A 10 -42.45 -56.20 -11.27
CA ALA A 10 -41.97 -56.65 -12.58
C ALA A 10 -40.48 -56.29 -12.73
N LEU A 11 -39.62 -57.26 -12.45
CA LEU A 11 -38.17 -57.20 -12.64
C LEU A 11 -37.89 -57.52 -14.13
N ALA A 12 -37.87 -56.51 -14.99
CA ALA A 12 -37.39 -56.67 -16.36
C ALA A 12 -35.85 -56.57 -16.37
N VAL A 13 -35.21 -57.72 -16.26
CA VAL A 13 -33.79 -57.93 -16.53
C VAL A 13 -33.56 -57.71 -18.02
N LEU A 14 -33.22 -56.48 -18.41
CA LEU A 14 -32.53 -56.21 -19.66
C LEU A 14 -31.04 -56.41 -19.39
N ALA A 15 -30.64 -57.67 -19.50
CA ALA A 15 -29.26 -58.09 -19.69
C ALA A 15 -28.76 -57.53 -21.03
N GLY A 16 -28.43 -56.23 -21.04
CA GLY A 16 -27.59 -55.64 -22.07
C GLY A 16 -26.19 -56.19 -21.87
N ALA A 17 -25.74 -57.03 -22.79
CA ALA A 17 -24.38 -57.53 -22.86
C ALA A 17 -23.39 -56.37 -22.74
N ALA A 18 -22.80 -56.21 -21.56
CA ALA A 18 -21.59 -55.43 -21.41
C ALA A 18 -20.53 -56.17 -22.21
N VAL A 19 -20.33 -55.75 -23.45
CA VAL A 19 -19.14 -56.07 -24.22
C VAL A 19 -17.99 -55.54 -23.38
N TRP A 20 -17.23 -56.46 -22.78
CA TRP A 20 -15.93 -56.15 -22.18
C TRP A 20 -15.00 -55.82 -23.35
N ALA A 21 -15.14 -54.60 -23.88
CA ALA A 21 -14.09 -54.03 -24.69
C ALA A 21 -12.87 -53.98 -23.76
N GLN A 22 -11.88 -54.83 -24.04
CA GLN A 22 -10.56 -54.64 -23.47
C GLN A 22 -10.07 -53.28 -23.97
N ASP A 23 -10.36 -52.23 -23.21
CA ASP A 23 -9.97 -50.87 -23.55
C ASP A 23 -8.45 -50.84 -23.67
N ASP A 24 -7.96 -50.71 -24.90
CA ASP A 24 -6.54 -50.54 -25.18
C ASP A 24 -6.02 -49.36 -24.33
N PRO A 25 -5.12 -49.58 -23.33
CA PRO A 25 -4.61 -48.50 -22.48
C PRO A 25 -4.10 -47.27 -23.24
N VAL A 26 -3.46 -47.47 -24.40
CA VAL A 26 -2.90 -46.41 -25.24
C VAL A 26 -4.00 -45.65 -25.99
N ALA A 27 -5.07 -46.33 -26.42
CA ALA A 27 -6.23 -45.67 -27.00
C ALA A 27 -6.90 -44.76 -25.95
N ALA A 28 -7.15 -45.30 -24.75
CA ALA A 28 -7.67 -44.53 -23.62
C ALA A 28 -6.71 -43.39 -23.20
N GLY A 29 -5.40 -43.61 -23.24
CA GLY A 29 -4.37 -42.58 -22.98
C GLY A 29 -4.38 -41.45 -24.01
N ARG A 30 -4.58 -41.75 -25.31
CA ARG A 30 -4.71 -40.76 -26.37
C ARG A 30 -5.96 -39.90 -26.19
N GLU A 31 -7.07 -40.53 -25.84
CA GLU A 31 -8.32 -39.82 -25.56
C GLU A 31 -8.18 -38.89 -24.35
N ARG A 32 -7.64 -39.39 -23.23
CA ARG A 32 -7.34 -38.58 -22.03
C ARG A 32 -6.46 -37.38 -22.35
N LEU A 33 -5.40 -37.57 -23.14
CA LEU A 33 -4.54 -36.48 -23.58
C LEU A 33 -5.28 -35.48 -24.48
N GLY A 34 -6.11 -35.97 -25.40
CA GLY A 34 -6.93 -35.13 -26.27
C GLY A 34 -7.90 -34.25 -25.47
N ALA A 35 -8.64 -34.86 -24.53
CA ALA A 35 -9.55 -34.15 -23.64
C ALA A 35 -8.82 -33.13 -22.76
N ALA A 36 -7.70 -33.50 -22.14
CA ALA A 36 -6.91 -32.60 -21.31
C ALA A 36 -6.35 -31.40 -22.10
N LYS A 37 -5.92 -31.62 -23.35
CA LYS A 37 -5.48 -30.53 -24.24
C LYS A 37 -6.60 -29.56 -24.59
N ARG A 38 -7.79 -30.06 -24.93
CA ARG A 38 -8.97 -29.21 -25.21
C ARG A 38 -9.32 -28.36 -23.99
N ALA A 39 -9.40 -28.99 -22.82
CA ALA A 39 -9.63 -28.28 -21.55
C ALA A 39 -8.56 -27.21 -21.27
N ALA A 40 -7.28 -27.49 -21.54
CA ALA A 40 -6.20 -26.52 -21.38
C ALA A 40 -6.34 -25.31 -22.32
N VAL A 41 -6.72 -25.53 -23.58
CA VAL A 41 -6.96 -24.46 -24.56
C VAL A 41 -8.16 -23.60 -24.16
N GLU A 42 -9.26 -24.22 -23.77
CA GLU A 42 -10.47 -23.52 -23.32
C GLU A 42 -10.19 -22.68 -22.06
N ALA A 43 -9.48 -23.25 -21.09
CA ALA A 43 -9.09 -22.54 -19.87
C ALA A 43 -8.16 -21.36 -20.17
N ALA A 44 -7.20 -21.52 -21.09
CA ALA A 44 -6.32 -20.44 -21.52
C ALA A 44 -7.10 -19.31 -22.23
N ALA A 45 -8.04 -19.64 -23.11
CA ALA A 45 -8.90 -18.66 -23.76
C ALA A 45 -9.79 -17.92 -22.76
N ARG A 46 -10.31 -18.62 -21.74
CA ARG A 46 -11.07 -18.00 -20.64
C ARG A 46 -10.19 -17.06 -19.79
N SER A 47 -8.97 -17.48 -19.45
CA SER A 47 -7.97 -16.65 -18.75
C SER A 47 -7.73 -15.34 -19.49
N LYS A 48 -7.43 -15.43 -20.79
CA LYS A 48 -7.16 -14.26 -21.63
C LYS A 48 -8.34 -13.29 -21.69
N ARG A 49 -9.57 -13.80 -21.82
CA ARG A 49 -10.79 -12.97 -21.82
C ARG A 49 -10.99 -12.25 -20.49
N LEU A 50 -10.80 -12.94 -19.37
CA LEU A 50 -10.97 -12.35 -18.04
C LEU A 50 -9.85 -11.36 -17.70
N GLU A 51 -8.63 -11.60 -18.17
CA GLU A 51 -7.54 -10.62 -18.06
C GLU A 51 -7.83 -9.33 -18.84
N GLN A 52 -8.40 -9.44 -20.04
CA GLN A 52 -8.82 -8.28 -20.82
C GLN A 52 -9.96 -7.52 -20.11
N ALA A 53 -10.95 -8.24 -19.58
CA ALA A 53 -12.04 -7.64 -18.81
C ALA A 53 -11.52 -6.92 -17.55
N ALA A 54 -10.56 -7.52 -16.84
CA ALA A 54 -9.92 -6.89 -15.68
C ALA A 54 -9.16 -5.60 -16.03
N ARG A 55 -8.51 -5.56 -17.20
CA ARG A 55 -7.83 -4.34 -17.70
C ARG A 55 -8.81 -3.24 -18.12
N ALA A 56 -9.98 -3.63 -18.67
CA ALA A 56 -10.99 -2.69 -19.12
C ALA A 56 -11.83 -2.08 -17.98
N ALA A 57 -11.91 -2.74 -16.82
CA ALA A 57 -12.69 -2.26 -15.69
C ALA A 57 -12.21 -0.90 -15.16
N GLN A 58 -13.14 0.03 -14.92
CA GLN A 58 -12.86 1.42 -14.55
C GLN A 58 -13.12 1.71 -13.05
N ALA A 59 -14.21 1.18 -12.48
CA ALA A 59 -14.60 1.40 -11.09
C ALA A 59 -13.80 0.53 -10.11
N GLY A 60 -13.51 1.05 -8.90
CA GLY A 60 -12.63 0.37 -7.93
C GLY A 60 -13.10 -1.03 -7.49
N ALA A 61 -14.38 -1.19 -7.18
CA ALA A 61 -14.96 -2.48 -6.77
C ALA A 61 -15.02 -3.49 -7.94
N GLU A 62 -15.49 -3.06 -9.10
CA GLU A 62 -15.54 -3.88 -10.32
C GLU A 62 -14.14 -4.30 -10.77
N ARG A 63 -13.17 -3.39 -10.75
CA ARG A 63 -11.77 -3.66 -11.09
C ARG A 63 -11.16 -4.69 -10.16
N THR A 64 -11.47 -4.62 -8.86
CA THR A 64 -11.01 -5.61 -7.88
C THR A 64 -11.63 -6.98 -8.13
N GLY A 65 -12.94 -7.05 -8.34
CA GLY A 65 -13.63 -8.31 -8.65
C GLY A 65 -13.15 -8.93 -9.97
N ALA A 66 -12.98 -8.13 -11.01
CA ALA A 66 -12.47 -8.58 -12.30
C ALA A 66 -11.02 -9.07 -12.22
N ALA A 67 -10.16 -8.38 -11.45
CA ALA A 67 -8.78 -8.83 -11.21
C ALA A 67 -8.73 -10.18 -10.47
N GLN A 68 -9.59 -10.39 -9.47
CA GLN A 68 -9.71 -11.68 -8.77
C GLN A 68 -10.18 -12.79 -9.71
N ALA A 69 -11.19 -12.54 -10.55
CA ALA A 69 -11.67 -13.49 -11.53
C ALA A 69 -10.59 -13.86 -12.57
N ALA A 70 -9.83 -12.87 -13.04
CA ALA A 70 -8.70 -13.09 -13.95
C ALA A 70 -7.61 -13.97 -13.33
N LEU A 71 -7.27 -13.73 -12.05
CA LEU A 71 -6.26 -14.51 -11.33
C LEU A 71 -6.71 -15.96 -11.10
N ALA A 72 -7.98 -16.15 -10.70
CA ALA A 72 -8.57 -17.48 -10.58
C ALA A 72 -8.53 -18.25 -11.92
N ALA A 73 -8.82 -17.55 -13.03
CA ALA A 73 -8.77 -18.13 -14.37
C ALA A 73 -7.36 -18.49 -14.83
N ARG A 74 -6.34 -17.68 -14.49
CA ARG A 74 -4.93 -18.02 -14.72
C ARG A 74 -4.51 -19.29 -14.01
N ILE A 75 -4.89 -19.44 -12.74
CA ILE A 75 -4.63 -20.67 -11.96
C ILE A 75 -5.34 -21.86 -12.61
N ALA A 76 -6.60 -21.71 -13.02
CA ALA A 76 -7.34 -22.77 -13.71
C ALA A 76 -6.67 -23.18 -15.02
N ALA A 77 -6.19 -22.22 -15.83
CA ALA A 77 -5.44 -22.48 -17.05
C ALA A 77 -4.11 -23.20 -16.79
N ALA A 78 -3.38 -22.80 -15.74
CA ALA A 78 -2.14 -23.47 -15.33
C ALA A 78 -2.40 -24.92 -14.85
N LYS A 79 -3.46 -25.15 -14.06
CA LYS A 79 -3.89 -26.49 -13.64
C LYS A 79 -4.26 -27.38 -14.84
N ALA A 80 -5.02 -26.86 -15.79
CA ALA A 80 -5.40 -27.60 -17.00
C ALA A 80 -4.18 -27.93 -17.88
N SER A 81 -3.23 -27.00 -18.01
CA SER A 81 -1.97 -27.24 -18.72
C SER A 81 -1.12 -28.33 -18.05
N ARG A 82 -1.03 -28.32 -16.71
CA ARG A 82 -0.40 -29.40 -15.94
C ARG A 82 -1.07 -30.74 -16.19
N ALA A 83 -2.40 -30.81 -16.18
CA ALA A 83 -3.14 -32.04 -16.46
C ALA A 83 -2.85 -32.59 -17.87
N ALA A 84 -2.77 -31.72 -18.89
CA ALA A 84 -2.39 -32.12 -20.24
C ALA A 84 -0.94 -32.63 -20.31
N ALA A 85 -0.01 -32.00 -19.58
CA ALA A 85 1.37 -32.47 -19.50
C ALA A 85 1.48 -33.83 -18.78
N GLN A 86 0.73 -34.04 -17.69
CA GLN A 86 0.65 -35.31 -16.97
C GLN A 86 0.09 -36.43 -17.87
N ALA A 87 -1.00 -36.16 -18.59
CA ALA A 87 -1.58 -37.12 -19.52
C ALA A 87 -0.60 -37.50 -20.65
N ARG A 88 0.21 -36.56 -21.13
CA ARG A 88 1.26 -36.83 -22.12
C ARG A 88 2.35 -37.73 -21.57
N VAL A 89 2.83 -37.47 -20.35
CA VAL A 89 3.83 -38.33 -19.68
C VAL A 89 3.27 -39.74 -19.48
N ALA A 90 2.03 -39.88 -19.02
CA ALA A 90 1.38 -41.17 -18.84
C ALA A 90 1.29 -41.96 -20.16
N LEU A 91 0.80 -41.33 -21.23
CA LEU A 91 0.69 -41.97 -22.55
C LEU A 91 2.06 -42.42 -23.10
N ILE A 92 3.10 -41.58 -22.99
CA ILE A 92 4.45 -41.95 -23.43
C ILE A 92 5.00 -43.10 -22.58
N GLY A 93 4.73 -43.11 -21.28
CA GLY A 93 5.07 -44.20 -20.37
C GLY A 93 4.43 -45.53 -20.79
N GLU A 94 3.13 -45.52 -21.10
CA GLU A 94 2.39 -46.69 -21.60
C GLU A 94 2.96 -47.19 -22.94
N LEU A 95 3.23 -46.30 -23.89
CA LEU A 95 3.84 -46.63 -25.18
C LEU A 95 5.24 -47.25 -25.00
N LEU A 96 6.06 -46.71 -24.11
CA LEU A 96 7.39 -47.21 -23.83
C LEU A 96 7.34 -48.59 -23.15
N ALA A 97 6.41 -48.80 -22.22
CA ALA A 97 6.21 -50.09 -21.56
C ALA A 97 5.82 -51.19 -22.57
N ARG A 98 4.87 -50.90 -23.46
CA ARG A 98 4.51 -51.82 -24.56
C ARG A 98 5.68 -52.12 -25.48
N ARG A 99 6.41 -51.09 -25.92
CA ARG A 99 7.54 -51.28 -26.82
C ARG A 99 8.65 -52.12 -26.19
N ARG A 100 8.87 -51.98 -24.88
CA ARG A 100 9.81 -52.83 -24.11
C ARG A 100 9.33 -54.28 -24.03
N ALA A 101 8.05 -54.51 -23.76
CA ALA A 101 7.47 -55.86 -23.74
C ALA A 101 7.59 -56.55 -25.12
N ASP A 102 7.27 -55.82 -26.20
CA ASP A 102 7.42 -56.33 -27.58
C ASP A 102 8.86 -56.69 -27.92
N LEU A 103 9.83 -55.83 -27.52
CA LEU A 103 11.24 -56.10 -27.73
C LEU A 103 11.71 -57.31 -26.92
N ALA A 104 11.31 -57.44 -25.67
CA ALA A 104 11.65 -58.59 -24.82
C ALA A 104 11.11 -59.91 -25.42
N ALA A 105 9.86 -59.91 -25.89
CA ALA A 105 9.25 -61.07 -26.55
C ALA A 105 10.00 -61.46 -27.84
N ARG A 106 10.49 -60.48 -28.61
CA ARG A 106 11.22 -60.72 -29.88
C ARG A 106 12.70 -61.06 -29.68
N GLN A 107 13.31 -60.64 -28.57
CA GLN A 107 14.73 -60.89 -28.27
C GLN A 107 14.98 -62.32 -27.75
N ALA A 108 14.04 -62.90 -27.01
CA ALA A 108 14.23 -64.23 -26.40
C ALA A 108 14.50 -65.37 -27.42
N PRO A 109 13.86 -65.42 -28.61
CA PRO A 109 14.20 -66.41 -29.65
C PRO A 109 15.52 -66.12 -30.35
N VAL A 110 15.86 -64.85 -30.58
CA VAL A 110 17.10 -64.45 -31.26
C VAL A 110 18.32 -64.76 -30.39
N ALA A 111 18.25 -64.45 -29.08
CA ALA A 111 19.32 -64.79 -28.13
C ALA A 111 19.54 -66.31 -28.03
N ARG A 112 18.46 -67.10 -28.03
CA ARG A 112 18.52 -68.58 -28.07
C ARG A 112 19.17 -69.10 -29.36
N LEU A 113 18.84 -68.52 -30.51
CA LEU A 113 19.44 -68.92 -31.77
C LEU A 113 20.92 -68.56 -31.86
N VAL A 114 21.31 -67.35 -31.44
CA VAL A 114 22.71 -66.94 -31.37
C VAL A 114 23.49 -67.86 -30.44
N GLY A 115 22.93 -68.20 -29.27
CA GLY A 115 23.52 -69.18 -28.36
C GLY A 115 23.68 -70.57 -28.98
N ALA A 116 22.67 -71.04 -29.74
CA ALA A 116 22.73 -72.32 -30.44
C ALA A 116 23.82 -72.33 -31.53
N LEU A 117 23.87 -71.29 -32.37
CA LEU A 117 24.88 -71.12 -33.42
C LEU A 117 26.29 -70.98 -32.85
N GLN A 118 26.43 -70.24 -31.76
CA GLN A 118 27.71 -70.11 -31.05
C GLN A 118 28.15 -71.45 -30.45
N SER A 119 27.23 -72.22 -29.84
CA SER A 119 27.56 -73.56 -29.34
C SER A 119 27.99 -74.52 -30.46
N LEU A 120 27.36 -74.43 -31.63
CA LEU A 120 27.69 -75.23 -32.80
C LEU A 120 29.05 -74.83 -33.38
N ALA A 121 29.36 -73.53 -33.43
CA ALA A 121 30.65 -73.01 -33.86
C ALA A 121 31.80 -73.39 -32.91
N THR A 122 31.50 -73.61 -31.62
CA THR A 122 32.48 -74.10 -30.64
C THR A 122 32.61 -75.63 -30.60
N ARG A 123 31.78 -76.40 -31.33
CA ARG A 123 31.97 -77.85 -31.47
C ARG A 123 33.13 -78.10 -32.43
N PRO A 124 34.08 -78.98 -32.09
CA PRO A 124 35.32 -79.10 -32.84
C PRO A 124 35.05 -79.71 -34.23
N ALA A 125 35.56 -79.04 -35.26
CA ALA A 125 35.28 -79.29 -36.67
C ALA A 125 35.63 -80.71 -37.17
N TRP A 126 36.38 -81.50 -36.39
CA TRP A 126 36.71 -82.89 -36.74
C TRP A 126 35.50 -83.83 -36.73
N LEU A 127 34.39 -83.47 -36.09
CA LEU A 127 33.13 -84.23 -36.19
C LEU A 127 32.49 -84.16 -37.58
N ALA A 128 32.81 -83.15 -38.39
CA ALA A 128 32.36 -83.05 -39.79
C ALA A 128 33.26 -83.82 -40.78
N VAL A 129 34.50 -84.14 -40.37
CA VAL A 129 35.48 -84.88 -41.19
C VAL A 129 35.26 -86.40 -41.10
N ALA A 130 34.57 -86.89 -40.07
CA ALA A 130 34.29 -88.31 -39.87
C ALA A 130 33.02 -88.84 -40.59
N GLN A 131 32.30 -88.02 -41.37
CA GLN A 131 31.15 -88.47 -42.17
C GLN A 131 31.38 -88.22 -43.68
N PRO A 132 31.20 -89.23 -44.55
CA PRO A 132 31.24 -89.04 -45.99
C PRO A 132 29.95 -88.32 -46.43
N GLY A 133 29.98 -87.00 -46.53
CA GLY A 133 28.83 -86.22 -47.00
C GLY A 133 28.58 -86.44 -48.49
N SER A 134 27.33 -86.80 -48.85
CA SER A 134 26.91 -86.89 -50.24
C SER A 134 26.62 -85.49 -50.81
N THR A 135 26.62 -85.35 -52.14
CA THR A 135 26.19 -84.10 -52.81
C THR A 135 24.76 -83.70 -52.46
N ASN A 136 23.91 -84.66 -52.07
CA ASN A 136 22.53 -84.42 -51.66
C ASN A 136 22.43 -83.64 -50.32
N ASP A 137 23.39 -83.85 -49.42
CA ASP A 137 23.45 -83.17 -48.12
C ASP A 137 23.81 -81.68 -48.28
N LEU A 138 24.71 -81.36 -49.21
CA LEU A 138 25.05 -79.98 -49.55
C LEU A 138 23.87 -79.20 -50.13
N VAL A 139 23.04 -79.86 -50.94
CA VAL A 139 21.81 -79.26 -51.49
C VAL A 139 20.80 -78.98 -50.37
N HIS A 140 20.61 -79.91 -49.43
CA HIS A 140 19.72 -79.73 -48.28
C HIS A 140 20.20 -78.60 -47.35
N VAL A 141 21.49 -78.55 -47.02
CA VAL A 141 22.07 -77.47 -46.20
C VAL A 141 21.91 -76.11 -46.90
N ARG A 142 22.17 -76.04 -48.21
CA ARG A 142 21.98 -74.80 -49.00
C ARG A 142 20.51 -74.36 -49.04
N ALA A 143 19.57 -75.30 -49.17
CA ALA A 143 18.14 -75.00 -49.16
C ALA A 143 17.67 -74.49 -47.79
N VAL A 144 18.15 -75.10 -46.69
CA VAL A 144 17.88 -74.64 -45.32
C VAL A 144 18.48 -73.25 -45.07
N LEU A 145 19.74 -73.01 -45.44
CA LEU A 145 20.36 -71.69 -45.31
C LEU A 145 19.67 -70.63 -46.18
N GLY A 146 19.21 -71.01 -47.38
CA GLY A 146 18.46 -70.14 -48.29
C GLY A 146 17.14 -69.63 -47.73
N THR A 147 16.53 -70.34 -46.76
CA THR A 147 15.28 -69.93 -46.10
C THR A 147 15.52 -69.26 -44.74
N VAL A 148 16.51 -69.73 -43.96
CA VAL A 148 16.78 -69.23 -42.61
C VAL A 148 17.48 -67.87 -42.61
N VAL A 149 18.43 -67.64 -43.52
CA VAL A 149 19.22 -66.38 -43.56
C VAL A 149 18.32 -65.16 -43.82
N PRO A 150 17.43 -65.14 -44.83
CA PRO A 150 16.54 -64.00 -45.06
C PRO A 150 15.58 -63.75 -43.89
N ALA A 151 15.04 -64.80 -43.28
CA ALA A 151 14.17 -64.68 -42.11
C ALA A 151 14.91 -64.07 -40.90
N MET A 152 16.19 -64.40 -40.73
CA MET A 152 17.04 -63.80 -39.69
C MET A 152 17.37 -62.33 -39.95
N GLN A 153 17.66 -61.97 -41.21
CA GLN A 153 17.88 -60.58 -41.60
C GLN A 153 16.63 -59.73 -41.35
N GLN A 154 15.45 -60.24 -41.71
CA GLN A 154 14.17 -59.56 -41.49
C GLN A 154 13.87 -59.37 -39.99
N ARG A 155 14.06 -60.40 -39.16
CA ARG A 155 13.87 -60.31 -37.70
C ARG A 155 14.85 -59.34 -37.05
N THR A 156 16.12 -59.37 -37.47
CA THR A 156 17.15 -58.45 -36.97
C THR A 156 16.85 -57.00 -37.34
N ALA A 157 16.40 -56.76 -38.59
CA ALA A 157 15.95 -55.44 -39.02
C ALA A 157 14.76 -54.93 -38.19
N ALA A 158 13.79 -55.80 -37.90
CA ALA A 158 12.63 -55.46 -37.07
C ALA A 158 13.01 -55.14 -35.61
N VAL A 159 13.95 -55.87 -35.01
CA VAL A 159 14.48 -55.57 -33.66
C VAL A 159 15.24 -54.25 -33.67
N ARG A 160 16.09 -54.00 -34.67
CA ARG A 160 16.83 -52.73 -34.84
C ARG A 160 15.88 -51.54 -34.93
N ALA A 161 14.85 -51.65 -35.78
CA ALA A 161 13.79 -50.64 -35.88
C ALA A 161 13.11 -50.40 -34.52
N GLY A 162 12.81 -51.48 -33.78
CA GLY A 162 12.21 -51.33 -32.45
C GLY A 162 13.09 -50.68 -31.39
N VAL A 163 14.39 -50.90 -31.42
CA VAL A 163 15.34 -50.20 -30.55
C VAL A 163 15.37 -48.71 -30.89
N THR A 164 15.38 -48.35 -32.19
CA THR A 164 15.33 -46.94 -32.61
C THR A 164 14.03 -46.24 -32.19
N ASP A 165 12.89 -46.92 -32.28
CA ASP A 165 11.61 -46.38 -31.81
C ASP A 165 11.60 -46.19 -30.29
N ALA A 166 12.14 -47.15 -29.53
CA ALA A 166 12.25 -47.06 -28.08
C ALA A 166 13.17 -45.89 -27.66
N ALA A 167 14.27 -45.66 -28.37
CA ALA A 167 15.15 -44.51 -28.15
C ALA A 167 14.40 -43.18 -28.41
N ARG A 168 13.61 -43.11 -29.49
CA ARG A 168 12.77 -41.95 -29.80
C ARG A 168 11.72 -41.68 -28.72
N LEU A 169 11.01 -42.72 -28.25
CA LEU A 169 10.03 -42.60 -27.17
C LEU A 169 10.67 -42.15 -25.85
N ARG A 170 11.89 -42.61 -25.53
CA ARG A 170 12.64 -42.13 -24.36
C ARG A 170 12.99 -40.65 -24.46
N SER A 171 13.44 -40.19 -25.63
CA SER A 171 13.70 -38.76 -25.86
C SER A 171 12.42 -37.92 -25.69
N GLN A 172 11.30 -38.39 -26.25
CA GLN A 172 9.99 -37.76 -26.07
C GLN A 172 9.53 -37.75 -24.61
N ALA A 173 9.82 -38.80 -23.84
CA ALA A 173 9.54 -38.84 -22.41
C ALA A 173 10.33 -37.75 -21.65
N GLY A 174 11.60 -37.56 -21.98
CA GLY A 174 12.42 -36.47 -21.42
C GLY A 174 11.82 -35.09 -21.70
N VAL A 175 11.41 -34.83 -22.94
CA VAL A 175 10.73 -33.58 -23.32
C VAL A 175 9.40 -33.41 -22.58
N ALA A 176 8.62 -34.48 -22.44
CA ALA A 176 7.35 -34.44 -21.72
C ALA A 176 7.51 -34.19 -20.22
N LEU A 177 8.54 -34.78 -19.59
CA LEU A 177 8.87 -34.54 -18.19
C LEU A 177 9.34 -33.10 -17.96
N ALA A 178 10.18 -32.55 -18.86
CA ALA A 178 10.58 -31.15 -18.81
C ALA A 178 9.38 -30.20 -18.95
N ALA A 179 8.45 -30.50 -19.87
CA ALA A 179 7.21 -29.74 -20.03
C ALA A 179 6.30 -29.80 -18.80
N LEU A 180 6.25 -30.96 -18.12
CA LEU A 180 5.51 -31.12 -16.86
C LEU A 180 6.16 -30.31 -15.72
N ALA A 181 7.49 -30.35 -15.60
CA ALA A 181 8.23 -29.55 -14.63
C ALA A 181 7.98 -28.04 -14.85
N ALA A 182 8.04 -27.57 -16.09
CA ALA A 182 7.71 -26.19 -16.45
C ALA A 182 6.25 -25.82 -16.11
N SER A 183 5.31 -26.74 -16.34
CA SER A 183 3.89 -26.54 -15.98
C SER A 183 3.67 -26.47 -14.47
N ASN A 184 4.40 -27.27 -13.68
CA ASN A 184 4.36 -27.20 -12.22
C ASN A 184 4.96 -25.87 -11.72
N ALA A 185 6.11 -25.44 -12.24
CA ALA A 185 6.73 -24.17 -11.88
C ALA A 185 5.82 -22.98 -12.20
N ARG A 186 5.14 -23.01 -13.37
CA ARG A 186 4.13 -22.00 -13.72
C ARG A 186 2.98 -21.97 -12.72
N LEU A 187 2.39 -23.13 -12.39
CA LEU A 187 1.29 -23.19 -11.42
C LEU A 187 1.71 -22.65 -10.04
N GLU A 188 2.93 -22.93 -9.60
CA GLU A 188 3.45 -22.42 -8.34
C GLU A 188 3.65 -20.90 -8.39
N GLY A 189 4.17 -20.37 -9.50
CA GLY A 189 4.24 -18.93 -9.74
C GLY A 189 2.86 -18.25 -9.68
N GLU A 190 1.82 -18.88 -10.24
CA GLU A 190 0.44 -18.38 -10.16
C GLU A 190 -0.12 -18.40 -8.74
N ARG A 191 0.18 -19.43 -7.95
CA ARG A 191 -0.22 -19.50 -6.53
C ARG A 191 0.45 -18.44 -5.68
N LEU A 192 1.74 -18.21 -5.88
CA LEU A 192 2.47 -17.13 -5.21
C LEU A 192 1.92 -15.76 -5.59
N ALA A 193 1.53 -15.56 -6.86
CA ALA A 193 0.88 -14.33 -7.30
C ALA A 193 -0.47 -14.10 -6.59
N LEU A 194 -1.26 -15.16 -6.36
CA LEU A 194 -2.48 -15.10 -5.55
C LEU A 194 -2.21 -14.67 -4.12
N VAL A 195 -1.26 -15.31 -3.44
CA VAL A 195 -0.91 -14.96 -2.06
C VAL A 195 -0.48 -13.49 -1.95
N ARG A 196 0.33 -13.00 -2.91
CA ARG A 196 0.75 -11.59 -2.96
C ARG A 196 -0.42 -10.65 -3.19
N ALA A 197 -1.33 -10.99 -4.10
CA ALA A 197 -2.52 -10.19 -4.38
C ALA A 197 -3.46 -10.11 -3.17
N GLU A 198 -3.68 -11.23 -2.46
CA GLU A 198 -4.47 -11.26 -1.23
C GLU A 198 -3.82 -10.43 -0.10
N ALA A 199 -2.50 -10.54 0.06
CA ALA A 199 -1.77 -9.74 1.05
C ALA A 199 -1.88 -8.23 0.75
N ALA A 200 -1.69 -7.83 -0.51
CA ALA A 200 -1.85 -6.43 -0.93
C ALA A 200 -3.28 -5.92 -0.69
N GLN A 201 -4.29 -6.74 -0.98
CA GLN A 201 -5.69 -6.39 -0.74
C GLN A 201 -6.00 -6.21 0.75
N ARG A 202 -5.46 -7.10 1.62
CA ARG A 202 -5.61 -6.98 3.07
C ARG A 202 -4.97 -5.71 3.62
N LEU A 203 -3.78 -5.34 3.14
CA LEU A 203 -3.13 -4.10 3.54
C LEU A 203 -3.94 -2.87 3.13
N ARG A 204 -4.41 -2.83 1.87
CA ARG A 204 -5.25 -1.74 1.37
C ARG A 204 -6.57 -1.62 2.14
N SER A 205 -7.21 -2.74 2.48
CA SER A 205 -8.41 -2.73 3.31
C SER A 205 -8.15 -2.16 4.72
N ARG A 206 -6.99 -2.46 5.31
CA ARG A 206 -6.61 -1.90 6.62
C ARG A 206 -6.32 -0.41 6.54
N GLU A 207 -5.65 0.05 5.49
CA GLU A 207 -5.40 1.48 5.26
C GLU A 207 -6.70 2.26 5.08
N LEU A 208 -7.64 1.75 4.27
CA LEU A 208 -8.95 2.36 4.11
C LEU A 208 -9.73 2.40 5.42
N ALA A 209 -9.71 1.32 6.21
CA ALA A 209 -10.36 1.28 7.52
C ALA A 209 -9.75 2.30 8.49
N ARG A 210 -8.42 2.43 8.54
CA ARG A 210 -7.75 3.45 9.36
C ARG A 210 -8.10 4.86 8.90
N GLY A 211 -8.10 5.13 7.59
CA GLY A 211 -8.49 6.42 7.05
C GLY A 211 -9.94 6.78 7.39
N ALA A 212 -10.85 5.81 7.30
CA ALA A 212 -12.24 5.99 7.69
C ALA A 212 -12.41 6.30 9.19
N MET A 213 -11.62 5.67 10.07
CA MET A 213 -11.62 5.99 11.50
C MET A 213 -11.14 7.42 11.75
N VAL A 214 -10.04 7.85 11.13
CA VAL A 214 -9.52 9.22 11.28
C VAL A 214 -10.54 10.26 10.78
N GLU A 215 -11.19 10.00 9.66
CA GLU A 215 -12.22 10.90 9.13
C GLU A 215 -13.48 10.91 10.02
N SER A 216 -13.84 9.76 10.60
CA SER A 216 -14.93 9.67 11.59
C SER A 216 -14.60 10.48 12.85
N ASP A 217 -13.39 10.35 13.40
CA ASP A 217 -12.95 11.12 14.57
C ASP A 217 -12.96 12.63 14.26
N ARG A 218 -12.53 13.01 13.05
CA ARG A 218 -12.59 14.40 12.58
C ARG A 218 -14.02 14.91 12.48
N ALA A 219 -14.94 14.10 11.95
CA ALA A 219 -16.35 14.46 11.84
C ALA A 219 -16.99 14.63 13.23
N ILE A 220 -16.63 13.78 14.20
CA ILE A 220 -17.08 13.91 15.60
C ILE A 220 -16.58 15.23 16.19
N ALA A 221 -15.28 15.52 16.08
CA ALA A 221 -14.69 16.75 16.61
C ALA A 221 -15.31 18.02 15.99
N LEU A 222 -15.57 18.02 14.67
CA LEU A 222 -16.27 19.12 14.01
C LEU A 222 -17.73 19.23 14.49
N GLY A 223 -18.40 18.10 14.73
CA GLY A 223 -19.74 18.07 15.29
C GLY A 223 -19.83 18.57 16.73
N GLU A 224 -18.78 18.39 17.53
CA GLU A 224 -18.65 18.98 18.87
C GLU A 224 -18.42 20.48 18.80
N GLN A 225 -17.49 20.93 17.94
CA GLN A 225 -17.25 22.37 17.72
C GLN A 225 -18.51 23.10 17.24
N ALA A 226 -19.30 22.47 16.37
CA ALA A 226 -20.56 23.05 15.91
C ALA A 226 -21.56 23.21 17.07
N ARG A 227 -21.64 22.23 17.98
CA ARG A 227 -22.47 22.32 19.20
C ARG A 227 -22.01 23.45 20.11
N ASP A 228 -20.70 23.54 20.40
CA ASP A 228 -20.14 24.63 21.21
C ASP A 228 -20.45 26.03 20.64
N ILE A 229 -20.47 26.17 19.32
CA ILE A 229 -20.83 27.44 18.66
C ILE A 229 -22.31 27.77 18.89
N VAL A 230 -23.20 26.78 18.78
CA VAL A 230 -24.63 26.96 19.03
C VAL A 230 -24.88 27.39 20.48
N ASP A 231 -24.26 26.72 21.45
CA ASP A 231 -24.40 27.06 22.87
C ASP A 231 -23.93 28.49 23.17
N ARG A 232 -22.81 28.93 22.57
CA ARG A 232 -22.32 30.32 22.70
C ARG A 232 -23.25 31.35 22.05
N LEU A 233 -23.89 31.00 20.94
CA LEU A 233 -24.85 31.89 20.28
C LEU A 233 -26.10 32.08 21.14
N GLU A 234 -26.52 31.03 21.85
CA GLU A 234 -27.63 31.09 22.82
C GLU A 234 -27.25 31.97 24.02
N GLU A 235 -26.07 31.76 24.62
CA GLU A 235 -25.57 32.59 25.73
C GLU A 235 -25.42 34.08 25.33
N LEU A 236 -24.95 34.35 24.11
CA LEU A 236 -24.89 35.71 23.56
C LEU A 236 -26.29 36.33 23.34
N GLY A 237 -27.28 35.52 23.00
CA GLY A 237 -28.68 35.93 22.90
C GLY A 237 -29.23 36.35 24.26
N GLU A 238 -29.09 35.49 25.27
CA GLU A 238 -29.53 35.76 26.64
C GLU A 238 -28.83 37.00 27.24
N ALA A 239 -27.53 37.16 26.99
CA ALA A 239 -26.79 38.33 27.44
C ALA A 239 -27.28 39.63 26.78
N ARG A 240 -27.66 39.58 25.49
CA ARG A 240 -28.25 40.72 24.78
C ARG A 240 -29.62 41.08 25.36
N ASP A 241 -30.46 40.09 25.62
CA ASP A 241 -31.80 40.29 26.18
C ASP A 241 -31.70 40.87 27.60
N THR A 242 -30.82 40.32 28.43
CA THR A 242 -30.55 40.84 29.78
C THR A 242 -30.07 42.28 29.74
N ARG A 243 -29.12 42.61 28.84
CA ARG A 243 -28.63 43.97 28.66
C ARG A 243 -29.77 44.92 28.23
N ALA A 244 -30.63 44.50 27.31
CA ALA A 244 -31.76 45.29 26.86
C ALA A 244 -32.75 45.55 28.00
N ALA A 245 -33.04 44.55 28.83
CA ALA A 245 -33.90 44.67 30.00
C ALA A 245 -33.30 45.64 31.05
N LEU A 246 -32.01 45.53 31.35
CA LEU A 246 -31.31 46.42 32.27
C LEU A 246 -31.27 47.87 31.77
N ALA A 247 -31.08 48.08 30.46
CA ALA A 247 -31.08 49.42 29.87
C ALA A 247 -32.48 50.08 29.88
N ALA A 248 -33.55 49.30 29.95
CA ALA A 248 -34.92 49.80 30.07
C ALA A 248 -35.30 50.18 31.51
N LEU A 249 -34.49 49.83 32.52
CA LEU A 249 -34.72 50.25 33.90
C LEU A 249 -34.50 51.76 34.07
N PRO A 250 -35.27 52.43 34.95
CA PRO A 250 -35.05 53.85 35.27
C PRO A 250 -33.65 54.07 35.82
N GLY A 251 -32.95 55.08 35.30
CA GLY A 251 -31.63 55.48 35.80
C GLY A 251 -31.66 55.87 37.28
N PRO A 252 -30.53 55.75 38.00
CA PRO A 252 -30.48 56.09 39.43
C PRO A 252 -30.92 57.53 39.65
N LEU A 253 -31.85 57.71 40.60
CA LEU A 253 -32.30 59.05 40.99
C LEU A 253 -31.08 59.87 41.45
N PRO A 254 -30.91 61.11 40.95
CA PRO A 254 -29.84 61.97 41.41
C PRO A 254 -29.98 62.18 42.92
N ARG A 255 -28.92 61.85 43.67
CA ARG A 255 -28.82 62.20 45.08
C ARG A 255 -28.81 63.73 45.18
N PRO A 256 -29.70 64.37 45.97
CA PRO A 256 -29.59 65.79 46.23
C PRO A 256 -28.27 66.06 46.95
N ASP A 257 -27.49 67.03 46.48
CA ASP A 257 -26.29 67.61 47.11
C ASP A 257 -24.93 66.91 46.95
N ALA A 258 -24.66 66.18 45.87
CA ALA A 258 -23.30 65.76 45.55
C ALA A 258 -22.77 66.43 44.27
N ALA A 259 -21.96 67.48 44.43
CA ALA A 259 -21.01 67.90 43.40
C ALA A 259 -20.19 66.68 42.98
N ALA A 260 -20.10 66.43 41.68
CA ALA A 260 -19.35 65.31 41.12
C ALA A 260 -17.93 65.31 41.72
N PRO A 261 -17.48 64.25 42.42
CA PRO A 261 -16.10 64.17 42.79
C PRO A 261 -15.31 64.08 41.49
N ALA A 262 -14.44 65.07 41.27
CA ALA A 262 -13.43 64.97 40.22
C ALA A 262 -12.72 63.63 40.43
N LEU A 263 -12.75 62.75 39.41
CA LEU A 263 -11.97 61.52 39.47
C LEU A 263 -10.54 61.90 39.84
N PRO A 264 -9.91 61.22 40.82
CA PRO A 264 -8.51 61.44 41.10
C PRO A 264 -7.71 61.27 39.79
N PRO A 265 -6.72 62.13 39.51
CA PRO A 265 -5.94 62.03 38.28
C PRO A 265 -5.34 60.62 38.18
N PRO A 266 -5.31 60.01 36.99
CA PRO A 266 -4.82 58.65 36.83
C PRO A 266 -3.37 58.56 37.32
N ALA A 267 -3.05 57.47 38.02
CA ALA A 267 -1.74 57.23 38.61
C ALA A 267 -0.62 57.15 37.55
N TYR A 268 -1.00 56.86 36.31
CA TYR A 268 -0.13 56.79 35.15
C TYR A 268 -0.82 57.47 33.97
N ARG A 269 -0.10 58.33 33.23
CA ARG A 269 -0.62 58.96 32.01
C ARG A 269 0.14 58.50 30.79
N LEU A 270 -0.50 58.60 29.63
CA LEU A 270 0.17 58.31 28.38
C LEU A 270 1.26 59.38 28.11
N PRO A 271 2.54 59.00 27.89
CA PRO A 271 3.64 59.93 27.65
C PRO A 271 3.46 60.85 26.44
N VAL A 272 2.72 60.41 25.43
CA VAL A 272 2.49 61.15 24.17
C VAL A 272 1.21 60.63 23.51
N LYS A 273 0.45 61.50 22.85
CA LYS A 273 -0.75 61.10 22.09
C LYS A 273 -0.36 60.71 20.66
N GLY A 274 -0.98 59.66 20.13
CA GLY A 274 -0.74 59.16 18.77
C GLY A 274 -1.67 57.99 18.43
N ALA A 275 -1.62 57.51 17.19
CA ALA A 275 -2.31 56.30 16.77
C ALA A 275 -1.49 55.06 17.17
N VAL A 276 -2.15 53.97 17.56
CA VAL A 276 -1.47 52.73 17.93
C VAL A 276 -0.96 52.04 16.66
N ALA A 277 0.35 51.85 16.57
CA ALA A 277 0.98 51.11 15.48
C ALA A 277 1.19 49.63 15.84
N ASN A 278 1.61 49.35 17.08
CA ASN A 278 1.75 47.99 17.60
C ASN A 278 1.35 47.95 19.08
N GLY A 279 0.55 46.95 19.45
CA GLY A 279 0.07 46.70 20.81
C GLY A 279 1.04 45.86 21.65
N PHE A 280 0.84 45.87 22.98
CA PHE A 280 1.57 44.98 23.88
C PHE A 280 1.23 43.52 23.60
N GLY A 281 2.24 42.64 23.48
CA GLY A 281 2.05 41.22 23.22
C GLY A 281 1.72 40.82 21.78
N GLU A 282 1.52 41.80 20.89
CA GLU A 282 1.35 41.57 19.45
C GLU A 282 2.61 40.94 18.85
N ILE A 283 2.44 40.01 17.91
CA ILE A 283 3.55 39.33 17.24
C ILE A 283 3.98 40.19 16.05
N SER A 284 5.22 40.67 16.07
CA SER A 284 5.79 41.40 14.92
C SER A 284 6.00 40.48 13.72
N ASP A 285 6.23 41.07 12.54
CA ASP A 285 6.61 40.32 11.31
C ASP A 285 7.88 39.46 11.48
N SER A 286 8.71 39.76 12.49
CA SER A 286 9.88 38.99 12.89
C SER A 286 9.60 37.87 13.90
N GLY A 287 8.34 37.62 14.26
CA GLY A 287 7.91 36.56 15.18
C GLY A 287 8.14 36.85 16.66
N VAL A 288 8.55 38.07 17.03
CA VAL A 288 8.84 38.46 18.41
C VAL A 288 7.64 39.19 19.00
N ARG A 289 7.24 38.84 20.22
CA ARG A 289 6.17 39.55 20.92
C ARG A 289 6.64 40.95 21.36
N ALA A 290 5.87 41.97 21.00
CA ALA A 290 6.11 43.34 21.43
C ALA A 290 6.04 43.44 22.97
N ARG A 291 7.05 44.09 23.56
CA ARG A 291 7.17 44.29 25.02
C ARG A 291 6.56 45.61 25.51
N GLY A 292 6.00 46.40 24.61
CA GLY A 292 5.45 47.72 24.90
C GLY A 292 4.51 48.19 23.81
N LEU A 293 3.98 49.41 23.96
CA LEU A 293 3.07 50.06 23.03
C LEU A 293 3.85 50.97 22.10
N THR A 294 3.71 50.82 20.78
CA THR A 294 4.29 51.74 19.79
C THR A 294 3.21 52.65 19.23
N LEU A 295 3.42 53.96 19.33
CA LEU A 295 2.52 55.00 18.83
C LEU A 295 3.15 55.71 17.64
N THR A 296 2.39 55.93 16.58
CA THR A 296 2.71 56.94 15.56
C THR A 296 2.20 58.30 16.05
N VAL A 297 3.13 59.22 16.31
CA VAL A 297 2.83 60.51 16.95
C VAL A 297 2.99 61.66 15.97
N ALA A 298 2.47 62.85 16.32
CA ALA A 298 2.69 64.04 15.50
C ALA A 298 4.19 64.40 15.41
N PRO A 299 4.67 64.91 14.26
CA PRO A 299 6.06 65.35 14.10
C PRO A 299 6.46 66.36 15.19
N GLY A 300 7.58 66.12 15.87
CA GLY A 300 8.09 67.01 16.93
C GLY A 300 7.30 67.00 18.25
N ALA A 301 6.33 66.09 18.42
CA ALA A 301 5.50 66.01 19.63
C ALA A 301 6.34 65.93 20.91
N THR A 302 5.95 66.70 21.93
CA THR A 302 6.56 66.65 23.25
C THR A 302 6.17 65.36 23.96
N VAL A 303 7.17 64.63 24.46
CA VAL A 303 6.96 63.42 25.24
C VAL A 303 7.20 63.75 26.71
N VAL A 304 6.24 63.38 27.57
CA VAL A 304 6.21 63.74 28.98
C VAL A 304 6.37 62.52 29.89
N ALA A 305 6.79 62.75 31.13
CA ALA A 305 6.84 61.71 32.15
C ALA A 305 5.42 61.20 32.48
N PRO A 306 5.17 59.88 32.45
CA PRO A 306 3.86 59.29 32.72
C PRO A 306 3.48 59.29 34.20
N ALA A 307 4.45 59.33 35.10
CA ALA A 307 4.27 59.32 36.54
C ALA A 307 5.49 60.01 37.19
N PRO A 308 5.39 60.44 38.47
CA PRO A 308 6.55 60.94 39.21
C PRO A 308 7.68 59.91 39.26
N GLY A 309 8.93 60.36 39.17
CA GLY A 309 10.07 59.45 39.16
C GLY A 309 11.42 60.14 39.00
N ARG A 310 12.46 59.36 38.76
CA ARG A 310 13.83 59.82 38.50
C ARG A 310 14.27 59.35 37.11
N ILE A 311 14.95 60.21 36.36
CA ILE A 311 15.55 59.82 35.07
C ILE A 311 16.76 58.94 35.34
N ALA A 312 16.59 57.62 35.25
CA ALA A 312 17.66 56.65 35.45
C ALA A 312 18.60 56.54 34.22
N PHE A 313 18.10 56.85 33.02
CA PHE A 313 18.88 56.80 31.79
C PHE A 313 18.36 57.81 30.76
N SER A 314 19.25 58.49 30.05
CA SER A 314 18.90 59.47 29.00
C SER A 314 20.03 59.59 27.98
N LYS A 315 20.14 58.62 27.07
CA LYS A 315 21.21 58.59 26.03
C LYS A 315 20.71 58.00 24.71
N ARG A 316 21.50 58.17 23.65
CA ARG A 316 21.27 57.50 22.36
C ARG A 316 21.70 56.04 22.45
N PHE A 317 20.86 55.14 21.96
CA PHE A 317 21.11 53.71 21.90
C PHE A 317 20.90 53.20 20.47
N ARG A 318 21.84 52.40 19.96
CA ARG A 318 21.84 51.93 18.56
C ARG A 318 20.57 51.11 18.30
N GLY A 319 19.85 51.44 17.23
CA GLY A 319 18.58 50.79 16.87
C GLY A 319 17.32 51.38 17.53
N TYR A 320 17.44 52.08 18.66
CA TYR A 320 16.30 52.61 19.44
C TYR A 320 16.25 54.15 19.51
N ARG A 321 17.11 54.81 18.71
CA ARG A 321 17.33 56.27 18.73
C ARG A 321 17.66 56.74 20.13
N ARG A 322 17.07 57.82 20.62
CA ARG A 322 17.27 58.28 21.99
C ARG A 322 16.28 57.60 22.91
N VAL A 323 16.80 57.11 24.03
CA VAL A 323 16.06 56.35 25.04
C VAL A 323 16.08 57.10 26.35
N VAL A 324 14.92 57.22 26.98
CA VAL A 324 14.75 57.73 28.34
C VAL A 324 14.15 56.62 29.19
N ILE A 325 14.78 56.31 30.33
CA ILE A 325 14.26 55.37 31.31
C ILE A 325 13.96 56.14 32.59
N LEU A 326 12.72 56.02 33.05
CA LEU A 326 12.23 56.59 34.31
C LEU A 326 12.10 55.47 35.35
N ASP A 327 12.66 55.71 36.52
CA ASP A 327 12.46 54.89 37.72
C ASP A 327 11.38 55.56 38.59
N HIS A 328 10.26 54.87 38.75
CA HIS A 328 9.10 55.33 39.52
C HIS A 328 9.09 54.83 40.97
N GLY A 329 10.11 54.06 41.39
CA GLY A 329 10.14 53.39 42.70
C GLY A 329 9.42 52.05 42.69
N ASP A 330 9.58 51.28 43.77
CA ASP A 330 8.95 49.96 43.97
C ASP A 330 9.15 48.93 42.84
N GLY A 331 10.22 49.12 42.06
CA GLY A 331 10.57 48.31 40.89
C GLY A 331 9.81 48.68 39.62
N TRP A 332 9.06 49.78 39.59
CA TRP A 332 8.40 50.27 38.38
C TRP A 332 9.34 51.11 37.52
N THR A 333 9.43 50.78 36.24
CA THR A 333 10.20 51.57 35.28
C THR A 333 9.44 51.79 33.97
N THR A 334 9.55 53.00 33.44
CA THR A 334 9.06 53.32 32.09
C THR A 334 10.25 53.56 31.17
N THR A 335 10.30 52.83 30.07
CA THR A 335 11.26 53.07 28.99
C THR A 335 10.55 53.70 27.81
N VAL A 336 11.05 54.85 27.34
CA VAL A 336 10.57 55.52 26.13
C VAL A 336 11.68 55.54 25.10
N THR A 337 11.41 55.02 23.91
CA THR A 337 12.36 54.95 22.78
C THR A 337 11.83 55.64 21.54
N GLY A 338 12.70 55.87 20.54
CA GLY A 338 12.31 56.55 19.29
C GLY A 338 12.38 58.07 19.36
N LEU A 339 12.85 58.64 20.48
CA LEU A 339 12.98 60.08 20.67
C LEU A 339 14.10 60.67 19.78
N ALA A 340 13.93 61.92 19.37
CA ALA A 340 14.97 62.72 18.71
C ALA A 340 15.87 63.42 19.73
N ALA A 341 15.27 63.98 20.79
CA ALA A 341 15.96 64.67 21.87
C ALA A 341 15.37 64.27 23.23
N SER A 342 16.17 64.37 24.29
CA SER A 342 15.75 64.20 25.68
C SER A 342 15.98 65.51 26.43
N VAL A 343 15.15 65.74 27.45
CA VAL A 343 15.19 66.93 28.30
C VAL A 343 15.37 66.48 29.75
N GLY A 344 16.25 67.15 30.47
CA GLY A 344 16.57 66.86 31.88
C GLY A 344 17.84 66.02 32.07
N PRO A 345 18.59 66.26 33.17
CA PRO A 345 19.78 65.48 33.50
C PRO A 345 19.41 64.08 34.01
N VAL A 346 20.34 63.13 33.83
CA VAL A 346 20.29 61.85 34.56
C VAL A 346 20.29 62.13 36.06
N ASP A 347 19.56 61.32 36.83
CA ASP A 347 19.24 61.51 38.25
C ASP A 347 18.34 62.71 38.59
N GLY A 348 17.90 63.47 37.58
CA GLY A 348 16.86 64.48 37.73
C GLY A 348 15.52 63.86 38.15
N ARG A 349 14.86 64.48 39.14
CA ARG A 349 13.48 64.13 39.52
C ARG A 349 12.50 64.81 38.56
N VAL A 350 11.48 64.08 38.16
CA VAL A 350 10.38 64.55 37.30
C VAL A 350 9.04 64.24 37.95
N VAL A 351 8.05 65.09 37.70
CA VAL A 351 6.65 64.82 38.07
C VAL A 351 5.89 64.38 36.83
N ALA A 352 4.69 63.81 37.01
CA ALA A 352 3.83 63.47 35.87
C ALA A 352 3.59 64.73 35.00
N GLY A 353 3.81 64.60 33.69
CA GLY A 353 3.67 65.70 32.74
C GLY A 353 4.95 66.53 32.49
N THR A 354 6.03 66.34 33.25
CA THR A 354 7.31 67.00 32.96
C THR A 354 7.83 66.54 31.57
N PRO A 355 8.22 67.46 30.66
CA PRO A 355 8.82 67.10 29.38
C PRO A 355 10.13 66.30 29.58
N ILE A 356 10.20 65.12 28.98
CA ILE A 356 11.37 64.23 29.02
C ILE A 356 12.04 64.07 27.66
N GLY A 357 11.36 64.46 26.58
CA GLY A 357 11.92 64.42 25.24
C GLY A 357 10.99 64.93 24.16
N ARG A 358 11.45 64.81 22.91
CA ARG A 358 10.67 65.15 21.72
C ARG A 358 10.73 64.04 20.69
N ALA A 359 9.61 63.81 20.02
CA ALA A 359 9.54 62.96 18.85
C ALA A 359 10.33 63.58 17.67
N PRO A 360 10.79 62.76 16.71
CA PRO A 360 11.35 63.21 15.43
C PRO A 360 10.37 64.07 14.63
N THR A 361 10.87 64.85 13.67
CA THR A 361 10.06 65.70 12.77
C THR A 361 9.72 65.04 11.43
N GLY A 362 9.98 63.72 11.29
CA GLY A 362 9.62 62.96 10.08
C GLY A 362 8.11 62.69 9.99
N ASP A 363 7.70 62.01 8.93
CA ASP A 363 6.31 61.56 8.78
C ASP A 363 5.99 60.43 9.79
N ALA A 364 4.84 60.55 10.46
CA ALA A 364 4.32 59.63 11.48
C ALA A 364 5.39 58.90 12.34
N PRO A 365 6.24 59.62 13.08
CA PRO A 365 7.35 59.01 13.81
C PRO A 365 6.87 58.01 14.87
N PRO A 366 7.46 56.80 14.95
CA PRO A 366 7.14 55.83 15.98
C PRO A 366 7.83 56.18 17.32
N VAL A 367 7.05 56.18 18.39
CA VAL A 367 7.52 56.27 19.78
C VAL A 367 7.03 55.04 20.53
N THR A 368 7.96 54.26 21.07
CA THR A 368 7.63 53.03 21.83
C THR A 368 7.75 53.30 23.32
N ILE A 369 6.75 52.85 24.07
CA ILE A 369 6.63 52.99 25.52
C ILE A 369 6.52 51.60 26.11
N GLU A 370 7.46 51.25 27.00
CA GLU A 370 7.47 49.99 27.73
C GLU A 370 7.38 50.27 29.22
N LEU A 371 6.35 49.73 29.87
CA LEU A 371 6.19 49.75 31.32
C LEU A 371 6.65 48.41 31.89
N ARG A 372 7.47 48.43 32.93
CA ARG A 372 7.96 47.24 33.61
C ARG A 372 7.72 47.32 35.11
N ARG A 373 7.48 46.16 35.72
CA ARG A 373 7.54 45.97 37.17
C ARG A 373 8.55 44.88 37.49
N ARG A 374 9.59 45.21 38.25
CA ARG A 374 10.69 44.31 38.63
C ARG A 374 11.31 43.58 37.43
N GLY A 375 11.43 44.28 36.30
CA GLY A 375 12.01 43.77 35.06
C GLY A 375 11.04 43.04 34.11
N VAL A 376 9.81 42.73 34.55
CA VAL A 376 8.78 42.09 33.71
C VAL A 376 7.94 43.15 32.98
N PRO A 377 7.79 43.08 31.64
CA PRO A 377 6.90 43.97 30.90
C PRO A 377 5.43 43.82 31.35
N VAL A 378 4.75 44.95 31.51
CA VAL A 378 3.34 45.05 31.91
C VAL A 378 2.58 45.82 30.83
N ASP A 379 1.35 45.41 30.54
CA ASP A 379 0.48 46.16 29.64
C ASP A 379 0.12 47.52 30.26
N LEU A 380 0.57 48.60 29.63
CA LEU A 380 0.32 49.96 30.10
C LEU A 380 -1.11 50.42 29.86
N ALA A 381 -1.85 49.78 28.94
CA ALA A 381 -3.25 50.14 28.68
C ALA A 381 -4.15 49.87 29.90
N ALA A 382 -3.76 48.94 30.77
CA ALA A 382 -4.45 48.66 32.03
C ALA A 382 -4.26 49.75 33.11
N MET A 383 -3.39 50.74 32.87
CA MET A 383 -3.01 51.79 33.83
C MET A 383 -3.47 53.21 33.42
N LEU A 384 -4.07 53.33 32.23
CA LEU A 384 -4.63 54.57 31.67
C LEU A 384 -6.12 54.66 31.97
#